data_AF-A0A4R6RB26-F1
#
_entry.id   AF-A0A4R6RB26-F1
#
_cell.length_a   1.000
_cell.length_b   1.000
_cell.length_c   1.000
_cell.angle_alpha   90.00
_cell.angle_beta   90.00
_cell.angle_gamma   90.00
#
_symmetry.space_group_name_H-M   'P 1'
#
loop_
_entity.id
_entity.type
_entity.pdbx_description
1 polymer ?
#
loop_
_entity_poly.entity_id
_entity_poly.type
_entity_poly.pdbx_seq_one_letter_code
_entity_poly.pdbx_strand_id
1 'polypeptide(L)'
;MPNDPAALRAAFDARLARLADHPLVGAVAADAGGGTVSLVADRADGRRFDPAHAAGARLVRFAAANGATLSADGDDVAIPFRADEDADALDDRFDRIERSLDDTEAWSWFENRR
;
A
#
# COMPACT_ATOMS: atom_id res chain seq x y z
N MET A 1 26.58 -5.60 -6.26
CA MET A 1 26.53 -4.71 -7.43
C MET A 1 25.92 -3.41 -6.97
N PRO A 2 26.41 -2.22 -7.36
CA PRO A 2 25.66 -1.00 -7.09
C PRO A 2 24.32 -1.08 -7.84
N ASN A 3 23.20 -0.95 -7.13
CA ASN A 3 21.88 -0.92 -7.73
C ASN A 3 21.79 0.32 -8.64
N ASP A 4 21.42 0.15 -9.91
CA ASP A 4 21.12 1.27 -10.79
C ASP A 4 19.91 2.02 -10.21
N PRO A 5 20.06 3.27 -9.72
CA PRO A 5 18.98 3.99 -9.06
C PRO A 5 17.78 4.22 -9.98
N ALA A 6 18.02 4.38 -11.29
CA ALA A 6 16.96 4.58 -12.26
C ALA A 6 16.17 3.29 -12.48
N ALA A 7 16.85 2.14 -12.56
CA ALA A 7 16.22 0.84 -12.67
C ALA A 7 15.42 0.48 -11.40
N LEU A 8 15.99 0.70 -10.21
CA LEU A 8 15.30 0.47 -8.94
C LEU A 8 14.06 1.36 -8.81
N ARG A 9 14.17 2.63 -9.23
CA ARG A 9 13.03 3.54 -9.28
C ARG A 9 11.93 3.05 -10.23
N ALA A 10 12.29 2.62 -11.43
CA ALA A 10 11.33 2.09 -12.40
C ALA A 10 10.62 0.82 -11.86
N ALA A 11 11.34 -0.05 -11.15
CA ALA A 11 10.76 -1.21 -10.49
C ALA A 11 9.76 -0.80 -9.39
N PHE A 12 10.13 0.18 -8.56
CA PHE A 12 9.23 0.73 -7.52
C PHE A 12 7.95 1.28 -8.14
N ASP A 13 8.04 2.13 -9.17
CA ASP A 13 6.88 2.73 -9.82
C ASP A 13 5.98 1.65 -10.45
N ALA A 14 6.57 0.59 -11.01
CA ALA A 14 5.82 -0.53 -11.58
C ALA A 14 5.08 -1.35 -10.50
N ARG A 15 5.74 -1.67 -9.37
CA ARG A 15 5.09 -2.37 -8.25
C ARG A 15 3.99 -1.51 -7.63
N LEU A 16 4.23 -0.21 -7.45
CA LEU A 16 3.25 0.76 -6.94
C LEU A 16 2.01 0.84 -7.83
N ALA A 17 2.20 0.94 -9.16
CA ALA A 17 1.09 0.99 -10.11
C ALA A 17 0.21 -0.28 -10.04
N ARG A 18 0.81 -1.46 -9.83
CA ARG A 18 0.07 -2.73 -9.67
C ARG A 18 -0.81 -2.78 -8.43
N LEU A 19 -0.51 -2.02 -7.37
CA LEU A 19 -1.40 -1.91 -6.21
C LEU A 19 -2.76 -1.31 -6.58
N ALA A 20 -2.82 -0.56 -7.69
CA ALA A 20 -4.08 -0.07 -8.23
C ALA A 20 -4.99 -1.20 -8.70
N ASP A 21 -4.61 -2.47 -8.75
CA ASP A 21 -5.52 -3.59 -9.08
C ASP A 21 -6.24 -4.16 -7.85
N HIS A 22 -5.79 -3.81 -6.64
CA HIS A 22 -6.36 -4.33 -5.40
C HIS A 22 -7.75 -3.72 -5.12
N PRO A 23 -8.75 -4.51 -4.66
CA PRO A 23 -10.12 -4.04 -4.45
C PRO A 23 -10.24 -2.90 -3.42
N LEU A 24 -9.33 -2.82 -2.45
CA LEU A 24 -9.30 -1.71 -1.49
C LEU A 24 -8.62 -0.44 -1.99
N VAL A 25 -7.96 -0.44 -3.16
CA VAL A 25 -7.20 0.71 -3.65
C VAL A 25 -8.04 1.46 -4.69
N GLY A 26 -8.45 2.67 -4.35
CA GLY A 26 -9.23 3.54 -5.24
C GLY A 26 -8.37 4.47 -6.09
N ALA A 27 -7.19 4.85 -5.60
CA ALA A 27 -6.24 5.68 -6.33
C ALA A 27 -4.80 5.35 -5.91
N VAL A 28 -3.88 5.60 -6.84
CA VAL A 28 -2.44 5.51 -6.63
C VAL A 28 -1.79 6.78 -7.17
N ALA A 29 -0.89 7.38 -6.39
CA ALA A 29 -0.09 8.52 -6.79
C ALA A 29 1.39 8.24 -6.51
N ALA A 30 2.28 8.73 -7.37
CA ALA A 30 3.73 8.60 -7.22
C ALA A 30 4.40 9.97 -7.29
N ASP A 31 5.44 10.19 -6.50
CA ASP A 31 6.26 11.39 -6.51
C ASP A 31 7.75 11.05 -6.33
N ALA A 32 8.61 12.06 -6.15
CA ALA A 32 10.04 11.84 -5.98
C ALA A 32 10.42 11.04 -4.71
N GLY A 33 9.61 11.12 -3.65
CA GLY A 33 9.84 10.47 -2.35
C GLY A 33 9.22 9.07 -2.22
N GLY A 34 8.28 8.71 -3.09
CA GLY A 34 7.67 7.38 -3.11
C GLY A 34 6.30 7.41 -3.77
N GLY A 35 5.30 6.85 -3.09
CA GLY A 35 3.92 6.92 -3.53
C GLY A 35 2.92 6.82 -2.41
N THR A 36 1.67 7.04 -2.77
CA THR A 36 0.52 6.97 -1.88
C THR A 36 -0.54 6.09 -2.51
N VAL A 37 -1.16 5.25 -1.70
CA VAL A 37 -2.38 4.51 -2.06
C VAL A 37 -3.55 5.05 -1.24
N SER A 38 -4.64 5.40 -1.91
CA SER A 38 -5.88 5.86 -1.27
C SER A 38 -6.85 4.70 -1.14
N LEU A 39 -7.24 4.39 0.10
CA LEU A 39 -8.14 3.27 0.37
C LEU A 39 -9.62 3.63 0.13
N VAL A 40 -10.37 2.67 -0.39
CA VAL A 40 -11.83 2.75 -0.58
C VAL A 40 -12.50 1.51 -0.04
N ALA A 41 -13.72 1.67 0.49
CA ALA A 41 -14.53 0.57 1.00
C ALA A 41 -15.25 -0.19 -0.12
N ASP A 42 -15.49 0.49 -1.25
CA ASP A 42 -16.02 -0.12 -2.46
C ASP A 42 -15.39 0.56 -3.69
N ARG A 43 -14.79 -0.26 -4.55
CA ARG A 43 -14.11 0.21 -5.76
C ARG A 43 -15.08 0.51 -6.90
N ALA A 44 -16.25 -0.13 -6.92
CA ALA A 44 -17.20 0.01 -8.02
C ALA A 44 -17.80 1.42 -8.06
N ASP A 45 -18.05 2.03 -6.90
CA ASP A 45 -18.59 3.37 -6.76
C ASP A 45 -17.61 4.38 -6.12
N GLY A 46 -16.44 3.93 -5.68
CA GLY A 46 -15.42 4.76 -5.02
C GLY A 46 -15.80 5.18 -3.61
N ARG A 47 -16.76 4.50 -2.97
CA ARG A 47 -17.18 4.81 -1.61
C ARG A 47 -16.02 4.68 -0.64
N ARG A 48 -15.78 5.75 0.12
CA ARG A 48 -14.75 5.79 1.17
C ARG A 48 -15.16 4.98 2.39
N PHE A 49 -14.16 4.61 3.20
CA PHE A 49 -14.42 4.06 4.52
C PHE A 49 -15.08 5.10 5.43
N ASP A 50 -15.85 4.64 6.41
CA ASP A 50 -16.21 5.48 7.55
C ASP A 50 -14.92 5.80 8.32
N PRO A 51 -14.61 7.09 8.61
CA PRO A 51 -13.44 7.48 9.39
C PRO A 51 -13.30 6.74 10.72
N ALA A 52 -14.41 6.30 11.33
CA ALA A 52 -14.41 5.53 12.57
C ALA A 52 -13.74 4.14 12.43
N HIS A 53 -13.71 3.56 11.23
CA HIS A 53 -13.04 2.28 10.97
C HIS A 53 -11.51 2.43 10.89
N ALA A 54 -11.01 3.64 10.62
CA ALA A 54 -9.58 3.94 10.52
C ALA A 54 -8.80 2.93 9.63
N ALA A 55 -9.29 2.71 8.40
CA ALA A 55 -8.78 1.68 7.49
C ALA A 55 -7.29 1.85 7.17
N GLY A 56 -6.82 3.09 6.93
CA GLY A 56 -5.38 3.35 6.74
C GLY A 56 -4.54 2.96 7.95
N ALA A 57 -4.98 3.28 9.17
CA ALA A 57 -4.31 2.86 10.40
C ALA A 57 -4.30 1.33 10.57
N ARG A 58 -5.36 0.65 10.10
CA ARG A 58 -5.42 -0.81 10.09
C ARG A 58 -4.40 -1.42 9.13
N LEU A 59 -4.30 -0.91 7.90
CA LEU A 59 -3.30 -1.33 6.93
C LEU A 59 -1.88 -1.14 7.48
N VAL A 60 -1.59 0.01 8.10
CA VAL A 60 -0.29 0.27 8.73
C VAL A 60 0.06 -0.78 9.79
N ARG A 61 -0.92 -1.21 10.60
CA ARG A 61 -0.70 -2.26 11.61
C ARG A 61 -0.41 -3.62 10.97
N PHE A 62 -1.13 -3.99 9.91
CA PHE A 62 -0.85 -5.24 9.20
C PHE A 62 0.50 -5.21 8.49
N ALA A 63 0.85 -4.07 7.86
CA ALA A 63 2.17 -3.86 7.28
C ALA A 63 3.27 -4.08 8.31
N ALA A 64 3.16 -3.48 9.50
CA ALA A 64 4.14 -3.66 10.57
C ALA A 64 4.26 -5.14 10.99
N ALA A 65 3.14 -5.86 11.11
CA ALA A 65 3.13 -7.29 11.43
C ALA A 65 3.75 -8.16 10.31
N ASN A 66 3.58 -7.75 9.06
CA ASN A 66 4.15 -8.43 7.89
C ASN A 66 5.59 -8.00 7.58
N GLY A 67 6.19 -7.10 8.36
CA GLY A 67 7.59 -6.67 8.20
C GLY A 67 7.80 -5.51 7.21
N ALA A 68 6.76 -4.72 6.94
CA ALA A 68 6.81 -3.47 6.18
C ALA A 68 6.47 -2.27 7.08
N THR A 69 7.05 -1.10 6.80
CA THR A 69 6.76 0.12 7.57
C THR A 69 6.13 1.14 6.66
N LEU A 70 4.88 1.49 6.98
CA LEU A 70 4.06 2.46 6.26
C LEU A 70 3.55 3.52 7.26
N SER A 71 3.04 4.63 6.74
CA SER A 71 2.32 5.64 7.51
C SER A 71 1.04 6.03 6.79
N ALA A 72 0.02 6.46 7.54
CA ALA A 72 -1.27 6.85 6.98
C ALA A 72 -1.70 8.23 7.46
N ASP A 73 -2.35 8.99 6.57
CA ASP A 73 -3.17 10.15 6.89
C ASP A 73 -4.62 9.85 6.47
N GLY A 74 -5.45 9.49 7.46
CA GLY A 74 -6.76 8.91 7.19
C GLY A 74 -6.66 7.61 6.41
N ASP A 75 -7.22 7.60 5.20
CA ASP A 75 -7.22 6.46 4.27
C ASP A 75 -6.12 6.55 3.20
N ASP A 76 -5.31 7.61 3.22
CA ASP A 76 -4.17 7.76 2.32
C ASP A 76 -2.91 7.18 3.00
N VAL A 77 -2.35 6.12 2.42
CA VAL A 77 -1.22 5.38 2.98
C VAL A 77 0.03 5.60 2.13
N ALA A 78 1.06 6.15 2.76
CA ALA A 78 2.34 6.44 2.13
C ALA A 78 3.26 5.21 2.11
N ILE A 79 3.81 4.94 0.93
CA ILE A 79 4.81 3.91 0.64
C ILE A 79 6.10 4.62 0.22
N PRO A 80 7.11 4.71 1.10
CA PRO A 80 8.35 5.41 0.78
C PRO A 80 9.19 4.63 -0.24
N PHE A 81 9.87 5.36 -1.12
CA PHE A 81 10.98 4.83 -1.91
C PHE A 81 12.25 4.78 -1.04
N ARG A 82 13.04 3.71 -1.15
CA ARG A 82 14.29 3.53 -0.40
C ARG A 82 15.42 3.27 -1.38
N ALA A 83 16.28 4.25 -1.60
CA ALA A 83 17.37 4.13 -2.57
C ALA A 83 18.52 3.22 -2.09
N ASP A 84 18.52 2.85 -0.81
CA ASP A 84 19.50 2.00 -0.16
C ASP A 84 19.14 0.50 -0.18
N GLU A 85 17.95 0.13 -0.68
CA GLU A 85 17.55 -1.27 -0.86
C GLU A 85 17.97 -1.83 -2.24
N ASP A 86 18.03 -3.16 -2.36
CA ASP A 86 18.18 -3.85 -3.65
C ASP A 86 16.84 -4.29 -4.25
N ALA A 87 16.88 -4.75 -5.51
CA ALA A 87 15.67 -5.10 -6.24
C ALA A 87 14.90 -6.25 -5.57
N ASP A 88 15.60 -7.24 -5.02
CA ASP A 88 14.98 -8.37 -4.32
C ASP A 88 14.32 -7.89 -3.01
N ALA A 89 14.98 -7.02 -2.25
CA ALA A 89 14.43 -6.43 -1.03
C ALA A 89 13.21 -5.52 -1.31
N LEU A 90 13.23 -4.79 -2.43
CA LEU A 90 12.10 -4.01 -2.92
C LEU A 90 10.91 -4.93 -3.23
N ASP A 91 11.12 -6.00 -3.99
CA ASP A 91 10.07 -6.95 -4.35
C ASP A 91 9.48 -7.63 -3.11
N ASP A 92 10.34 -8.15 -2.23
CA ASP A 92 9.95 -8.72 -0.93
C ASP A 92 9.11 -7.75 -0.09
N ARG A 93 9.45 -6.46 -0.11
CA ARG A 93 8.73 -5.42 0.62
C ARG A 93 7.35 -5.19 0.02
N PHE A 94 7.24 -5.16 -1.31
CA PHE A 94 5.94 -5.05 -1.97
C PHE A 94 5.07 -6.28 -1.76
N ASP A 95 5.63 -7.50 -1.73
CA ASP A 95 4.88 -8.72 -1.41
C ASP A 95 4.27 -8.65 0.00
N ARG A 96 5.01 -8.09 0.96
CA ARG A 96 4.49 -7.84 2.33
C ARG A 96 3.41 -6.76 2.36
N ILE A 97 3.52 -5.74 1.51
CA ILE A 97 2.50 -4.67 1.39
C ILE A 97 1.22 -5.25 0.77
N GLU A 98 1.32 -6.03 -0.31
CA GLU A 98 0.20 -6.72 -0.96
C GLU A 98 -0.52 -7.64 0.02
N ARG A 99 0.23 -8.47 0.76
CA ARG A 99 -0.34 -9.30 1.82
C ARG A 99 -1.06 -8.48 2.90
N SER A 100 -0.54 -7.30 3.22
CA SER A 100 -1.17 -6.42 4.22
C SER A 100 -2.46 -5.79 3.71
N LEU A 101 -2.56 -5.55 2.41
CA LEU A 101 -3.81 -5.15 1.76
C LEU A 101 -4.82 -6.29 1.80
N ASP A 102 -4.41 -7.53 1.52
CA ASP A 102 -5.26 -8.73 1.64
C ASP A 102 -5.78 -8.92 3.08
N ASP A 103 -4.90 -8.79 4.08
CA ASP A 103 -5.26 -8.87 5.50
C ASP A 103 -6.27 -7.77 5.88
N THR A 104 -6.11 -6.57 5.30
CA THR A 104 -7.02 -5.43 5.50
C THR A 104 -8.37 -5.67 4.83
N GLU A 105 -8.40 -6.24 3.63
CA GLU A 105 -9.63 -6.62 2.93
C GLU A 105 -10.40 -7.68 3.71
N ALA A 106 -9.70 -8.73 4.15
CA ALA A 106 -10.30 -9.78 4.96
C ALA A 106 -10.93 -9.19 6.24
N TRP A 107 -10.24 -8.27 6.93
CA TRP A 107 -10.77 -7.59 8.10
C TRP A 107 -11.98 -6.69 7.77
N SER A 108 -11.92 -5.89 6.71
CA SER A 108 -12.98 -4.92 6.38
C SER A 108 -14.31 -5.60 5.99
N TRP A 109 -14.21 -6.77 5.36
CA TRP A 109 -15.35 -7.63 5.05
C TRP A 109 -16.07 -8.16 6.30
N PHE A 110 -15.37 -8.32 7.42
CA PHE A 110 -16.00 -8.68 8.70
C PHE A 110 -16.68 -7.49 9.38
N GLU A 111 -16.17 -6.27 9.22
CA GLU A 111 -16.74 -5.08 9.86
C GLU A 111 -17.95 -4.52 9.11
N ASN A 112 -17.95 -4.52 7.77
CA ASN A 112 -19.08 -4.08 6.94
C ASN A 112 -20.34 -4.99 7.03
N ARG A 113 -20.27 -6.11 7.77
CA ARG A 113 -21.38 -7.05 7.96
C ARG A 113 -22.14 -6.91 9.28
N ARG A 114 -21.85 -5.88 10.08
CA ARG A 114 -22.58 -5.61 11.33
C ARG A 114 -23.56 -4.47 11.18
#